data_AF-A0A072UDM6-F1
#
_entry.id   AF-A0A072UDM6-F1
#
_cell.length_a   1.000
_cell.length_b   1.000
_cell.length_c   1.000
_cell.angle_alpha   90.00
_cell.angle_beta   90.00
_cell.angle_gamma   90.00
#
_symmetry.space_group_name_H-M   'P 1'
#
loop_
_entity.id
_entity.type
_entity.pdbx_description
1 polymer ?
#
loop_
_entity_poly.entity_id
_entity_poly.type
_entity_poly.pdbx_seq_one_letter_code
_entity_poly.pdbx_strand_id
1 'polypeptide(L)'
;MDGSVAYKYMKSYIRSSGDGVVSCYNDAFVVNYFTVASTSTWVNFDDVEAIKEKVSYAKKNGLLGYSVFQVGNDDNWVLSTAAYEVNEDHHNRKWLIIVLVTTLTSTVLLGMVICYYHKGTVITITRMMYRLGIHLSAPDEDLNENGSDLIVFDYLTIKLATSYFSKENKVGEGGFGAVYKVTFGNSRVSEIFHAK
;
A
#
# COMPACT_ATOMS: atom_id res chain seq x y z
N MET A 1 36.69 -44.83 11.53
CA MET A 1 35.53 -43.97 11.21
C MET A 1 34.33 -44.56 11.96
N ASP A 2 33.51 -43.72 12.57
CA ASP A 2 32.40 -44.11 13.44
C ASP A 2 31.12 -44.53 12.67
N GLY A 3 31.17 -44.52 11.34
CA GLY A 3 30.06 -44.88 10.46
C GLY A 3 29.07 -43.74 10.22
N SER A 4 29.29 -42.55 10.78
CA SER A 4 28.41 -41.40 10.56
C SER A 4 28.64 -40.78 9.17
N VAL A 5 27.56 -40.45 8.48
CA VAL A 5 27.59 -39.85 7.13
C VAL A 5 26.61 -38.67 7.08
N ALA A 6 27.06 -37.53 6.57
CA ALA A 6 26.20 -36.37 6.36
C ALA A 6 25.12 -36.67 5.30
N TYR A 7 23.89 -36.21 5.55
CA TYR A 7 22.75 -36.41 4.66
C TYR A 7 23.03 -36.02 3.19
N LYS A 8 23.67 -34.87 2.95
CA LYS A 8 24.07 -34.46 1.59
C LYS A 8 24.98 -35.45 0.85
N TYR A 9 25.91 -36.09 1.56
CA TYR A 9 26.78 -37.10 0.95
C TYR A 9 26.01 -38.39 0.67
N MET A 10 25.09 -38.75 1.57
CA MET A 10 24.19 -39.88 1.37
C MET A 10 23.32 -39.70 0.13
N LYS A 11 22.67 -38.54 -0.01
CA LYS A 11 21.84 -38.21 -1.18
C LYS A 11 22.65 -38.13 -2.45
N SER A 12 23.86 -37.57 -2.40
CA SER A 12 24.78 -37.57 -3.54
C SER A 12 25.10 -39.00 -3.97
N TYR A 13 25.43 -39.88 -3.03
CA TYR A 13 25.75 -41.29 -3.31
C TYR A 13 24.56 -42.04 -3.93
N ILE A 14 23.36 -41.90 -3.36
CA ILE A 14 22.14 -42.54 -3.89
C ILE A 14 21.89 -42.08 -5.34
N ARG A 15 22.02 -40.78 -5.62
CA ARG A 15 21.81 -40.23 -6.97
C ARG A 15 22.86 -40.70 -7.98
N SER A 16 24.12 -40.84 -7.56
CA SER A 16 25.22 -41.21 -8.47
C SER A 16 25.32 -42.72 -8.74
N SER A 17 24.71 -43.56 -7.89
CA SER A 17 24.93 -45.01 -7.92
C SER A 17 24.04 -45.79 -8.90
N GLY A 18 23.05 -45.14 -9.53
CA GLY A 18 22.15 -45.79 -10.49
C GLY A 18 21.37 -46.97 -9.89
N ASP A 19 21.14 -48.03 -10.69
CA ASP A 19 20.30 -49.19 -10.33
C ASP A 19 20.87 -50.07 -9.20
N GLY A 20 22.09 -49.81 -8.73
CA GLY A 20 22.75 -50.59 -7.67
C GLY A 20 22.31 -50.24 -6.24
N VAL A 21 21.47 -49.21 -6.09
CA VAL A 21 20.99 -48.70 -4.80
C VAL A 21 19.46 -48.65 -4.76
N VAL A 22 18.87 -49.31 -3.77
CA VAL A 22 17.42 -49.27 -3.54
C VAL A 22 17.14 -48.42 -2.31
N SER A 23 16.40 -47.31 -2.48
CA SER A 23 15.99 -46.41 -1.39
C SER A 23 14.51 -46.58 -1.09
N CYS A 24 14.17 -46.73 0.19
CA CYS A 24 12.83 -47.04 0.67
C CYS A 24 12.46 -46.18 1.89
N TYR A 25 11.16 -45.97 2.08
CA TYR A 25 10.57 -45.44 3.31
C TYR A 25 9.79 -46.55 4.02
N ASN A 26 9.94 -46.65 5.35
CA ASN A 26 9.14 -47.53 6.18
C ASN A 26 8.25 -46.68 7.10
N ASP A 27 6.95 -46.76 6.90
CA ASP A 27 5.94 -45.98 7.63
C ASP A 27 5.74 -46.48 9.07
N ALA A 28 5.81 -47.79 9.31
CA ALA A 28 5.68 -48.37 10.64
C ALA A 28 6.79 -47.90 11.60
N PHE A 29 7.99 -47.67 11.08
CA PHE A 29 9.15 -47.20 11.86
C PHE A 29 9.51 -45.73 11.63
N VAL A 30 8.84 -45.05 10.69
CA VAL A 30 9.10 -43.65 10.32
C VAL A 30 10.59 -43.40 10.05
N VAL A 31 11.15 -44.21 9.15
CA VAL A 31 12.58 -44.18 8.81
C VAL A 31 12.79 -44.45 7.32
N ASN A 32 13.76 -43.76 6.73
CA ASN A 32 14.23 -44.06 5.38
C ASN A 32 15.47 -44.94 5.47
N TYR A 33 15.65 -45.79 4.47
CA TYR A 33 16.86 -46.59 4.36
C TYR A 33 17.21 -46.82 2.90
N PHE A 34 18.47 -47.09 2.64
CA PHE A 34 18.87 -47.65 1.36
C PHE A 34 19.77 -48.86 1.52
N THR A 35 19.75 -49.72 0.51
CA THR A 35 20.61 -50.90 0.41
C THR A 35 21.50 -50.81 -0.81
N VAL A 36 22.73 -51.32 -0.68
CA VAL A 36 23.70 -51.45 -1.76
C VAL A 36 23.95 -52.94 -1.98
N ALA A 37 23.44 -53.49 -3.08
CA ALA A 37 23.46 -54.94 -3.31
C ALA A 37 24.89 -55.48 -3.45
N SER A 38 25.77 -54.75 -4.15
CA SER A 38 27.15 -55.16 -4.42
C SER A 38 28.01 -55.30 -3.16
N THR A 39 27.70 -54.52 -2.11
CA THR A 39 28.47 -54.49 -0.86
C THR A 39 27.68 -55.03 0.33
N SER A 40 26.45 -55.52 0.11
CA SER A 40 25.52 -55.94 1.18
C SER A 40 25.41 -54.91 2.31
N THR A 41 25.45 -53.61 1.96
CA THR A 41 25.42 -52.51 2.92
C THR A 41 23.99 -52.01 3.10
N TRP A 42 23.60 -51.73 4.34
CA TRP A 42 22.32 -51.13 4.70
C TRP A 42 22.56 -49.88 5.54
N VAL A 43 21.86 -48.80 5.23
CA VAL A 43 22.01 -47.52 5.94
C VAL A 43 20.64 -46.91 6.19
N ASN A 44 20.32 -46.62 7.46
CA ASN A 44 19.16 -45.82 7.86
C ASN A 44 19.48 -44.34 7.94
N PHE A 45 18.50 -43.53 7.61
CA PHE A 45 18.56 -42.08 7.73
C PHE A 45 17.16 -41.47 7.74
N ASP A 46 17.08 -40.17 8.00
CA ASP A 46 15.85 -39.41 7.88
C ASP A 46 15.85 -38.65 6.55
N ASP A 47 14.98 -39.05 5.62
CA ASP A 47 14.67 -38.30 4.39
C ASP A 47 13.40 -37.47 4.59
N VAL A 48 12.93 -36.83 3.51
CA VAL A 48 11.76 -35.96 3.50
C VAL A 48 10.52 -36.60 4.15
N GLU A 49 10.24 -37.88 3.87
CA GLU A 49 9.07 -38.57 4.42
C GLU A 49 9.15 -38.68 5.95
N ALA A 50 10.26 -39.21 6.48
CA ALA A 50 10.46 -39.37 7.91
C ALA A 50 10.48 -38.01 8.64
N ILE A 51 11.12 -36.98 8.06
CA ILE A 51 11.11 -35.64 8.65
C ILE A 51 9.70 -35.07 8.72
N LYS A 52 8.92 -35.16 7.64
CA LYS A 52 7.54 -34.63 7.63
C LYS A 52 6.66 -35.33 8.67
N GLU A 53 6.78 -36.64 8.80
CA GLU A 53 6.00 -37.41 9.75
C GLU A 53 6.41 -37.12 11.21
N LYS A 54 7.72 -37.03 11.49
CA LYS A 54 8.23 -36.69 12.84
C LYS A 54 7.83 -35.28 13.28
N VAL A 55 7.90 -34.31 12.36
CA VAL A 55 7.46 -32.94 12.63
C VAL A 55 5.94 -32.87 12.81
N SER A 56 5.19 -33.60 11.99
CA SER A 56 3.73 -33.71 12.12
C SER A 56 3.34 -34.31 13.46
N TYR A 57 4.05 -35.34 13.90
CA TYR A 57 3.88 -35.95 15.22
C TYR A 57 4.14 -34.93 16.34
N ALA A 58 5.25 -34.20 16.28
CA ALA A 58 5.57 -33.19 17.29
C ALA A 58 4.48 -32.12 17.39
N LYS A 59 4.02 -31.60 16.25
CA LYS A 59 2.94 -30.61 16.16
C LYS A 59 1.61 -31.15 16.70
N LYS A 60 1.22 -32.36 16.28
CA LYS A 60 -0.03 -33.02 16.71
C LYS A 60 -0.07 -33.26 18.22
N ASN A 61 1.08 -33.58 18.82
CA ASN A 61 1.19 -33.84 20.26
C ASN A 61 1.51 -32.59 21.08
N GLY A 62 1.47 -31.40 20.50
CA GLY A 62 1.69 -30.13 21.22
C GLY A 62 3.11 -29.97 21.78
N LEU A 63 4.10 -30.62 21.17
CA LEU A 63 5.51 -30.41 21.54
C LEU A 63 5.95 -29.00 21.10
N LEU A 64 6.91 -28.43 21.81
CA LEU A 64 7.40 -27.06 21.55
C LEU A 64 8.04 -26.90 20.17
N GLY A 65 8.57 -27.98 19.59
CA GLY A 65 9.21 -27.96 18.28
C GLY A 65 10.17 -29.13 18.07
N TYR A 66 11.15 -28.91 17.20
CA TYR A 66 12.21 -29.86 16.86
C TYR A 66 13.57 -29.14 16.80
N SER A 67 14.64 -29.92 16.91
CA SER A 67 16.02 -29.44 16.72
C SER A 67 16.73 -30.31 15.68
N VAL A 68 17.65 -29.72 14.92
CA VAL A 68 18.37 -30.39 13.85
C VAL A 68 19.87 -30.37 14.16
N PHE A 69 20.51 -31.54 14.13
CA PHE A 69 21.95 -31.66 14.20
C PHE A 69 22.48 -32.44 12.98
N GLN A 70 23.34 -31.88 12.13
CA GLN A 70 23.71 -30.47 12.02
C GLN A 70 23.17 -29.88 10.71
N VAL A 71 22.76 -28.62 10.75
CA VAL A 71 22.20 -27.90 9.59
C VAL A 71 23.15 -27.95 8.38
N GLY A 72 24.47 -27.88 8.62
CA GLY A 72 25.47 -27.96 7.55
C GLY A 72 25.53 -29.30 6.81
N ASN A 73 24.88 -30.36 7.31
CA ASN A 73 24.80 -31.66 6.66
C ASN A 73 23.59 -31.79 5.72
N ASP A 74 22.67 -30.83 5.73
CA ASP A 74 21.51 -30.80 4.85
C ASP A 74 21.93 -30.64 3.39
N ASP A 75 21.10 -31.17 2.48
CA ASP A 75 21.30 -31.09 1.04
C ASP A 75 20.46 -29.95 0.50
N ASN A 76 21.06 -28.78 0.29
CA ASN A 76 20.37 -27.59 -0.21
C ASN A 76 19.07 -27.27 0.54
N TRP A 77 19.11 -27.35 1.87
CA TRP A 77 17.97 -27.07 2.77
C TRP A 77 16.75 -27.98 2.58
N VAL A 78 16.88 -29.15 1.96
CA VAL A 78 15.75 -30.05 1.68
C VAL A 78 15.07 -30.51 2.96
N LEU A 79 15.82 -30.99 3.96
CA LEU A 79 15.21 -31.46 5.21
C LEU A 79 14.66 -30.29 6.04
N SER A 80 15.38 -29.17 6.05
CA SER A 80 14.95 -27.94 6.72
C SER A 80 13.64 -27.41 6.13
N THR A 81 13.51 -27.43 4.81
CA THR A 81 12.29 -27.01 4.09
C THR A 81 11.14 -27.98 4.37
N ALA A 82 11.40 -29.29 4.31
CA ALA A 82 10.39 -30.30 4.63
C ALA A 82 9.81 -30.13 6.05
N ALA A 83 10.67 -29.83 7.03
CA ALA A 83 10.26 -29.55 8.39
C ALA A 83 9.49 -28.22 8.53
N TYR A 84 9.87 -27.20 7.76
CA TYR A 84 9.19 -25.90 7.74
C TYR A 84 7.78 -25.99 7.13
N GLU A 85 7.62 -26.70 6.01
CA GLU A 85 6.34 -26.86 5.31
C GLU A 85 5.25 -27.47 6.19
N VAL A 86 5.60 -28.42 7.05
CA VAL A 86 4.65 -29.03 8.01
C VAL A 86 4.24 -28.06 9.10
N ASN A 87 5.18 -27.19 9.51
CA ASN A 87 4.91 -26.17 10.52
C ASN A 87 4.07 -25.01 9.98
N GLU A 88 4.21 -24.63 8.71
CA GLU A 88 3.39 -23.58 8.11
C GLU A 88 1.90 -23.95 8.17
N ASP A 89 1.15 -23.22 8.99
CA ASP A 89 -0.28 -23.13 8.81
C ASP A 89 -0.55 -22.16 7.65
N HIS A 90 -0.61 -22.72 6.44
CA HIS A 90 -0.92 -21.97 5.23
C HIS A 90 -2.25 -21.20 5.33
N HIS A 91 -3.22 -21.69 6.11
CA HIS A 91 -4.50 -20.99 6.29
C HIS A 91 -4.27 -19.69 7.07
N ASN A 92 -3.58 -19.76 8.21
CA ASN A 92 -3.34 -18.58 9.05
C ASN A 92 -2.46 -17.54 8.35
N ARG A 93 -1.41 -17.95 7.62
CA ARG A 93 -0.57 -17.00 6.89
C ARG A 93 -1.33 -16.29 5.76
N LYS A 94 -2.13 -17.04 4.98
CA LYS A 94 -2.99 -16.44 3.94
C LYS A 94 -4.00 -15.48 4.55
N TRP A 95 -4.60 -15.85 5.69
CA TRP A 95 -5.57 -15.02 6.39
C TRP A 95 -4.93 -13.71 6.91
N LEU A 96 -3.74 -13.79 7.52
CA LEU A 96 -2.97 -12.62 7.96
C LEU A 96 -2.62 -11.67 6.80
N ILE A 97 -2.20 -12.22 5.65
CA ILE A 97 -1.90 -11.40 4.45
C ILE A 97 -3.16 -10.68 3.96
N ILE A 98 -4.30 -11.36 3.90
CA ILE A 98 -5.58 -10.76 3.49
C ILE A 98 -5.97 -9.60 4.43
N VAL A 99 -5.81 -9.78 5.75
CA VAL A 99 -6.11 -8.72 6.72
C VAL A 99 -5.18 -7.51 6.56
N LEU A 100 -3.87 -7.73 6.37
CA LEU A 100 -2.93 -6.63 6.18
C LEU A 100 -3.19 -5.84 4.89
N VAL A 101 -3.57 -6.53 3.81
CA VAL A 101 -3.86 -5.87 2.52
C VAL A 101 -5.16 -5.06 2.61
N THR A 102 -6.21 -5.62 3.22
CA THR A 102 -7.52 -4.95 3.35
C THR A 102 -7.47 -3.73 4.29
N THR A 103 -6.64 -3.78 5.34
CA THR A 103 -6.43 -2.62 6.23
C THR A 103 -5.65 -1.49 5.54
N LEU A 104 -4.62 -1.82 4.76
CA LEU A 104 -3.84 -0.83 4.02
C LEU A 104 -4.67 -0.11 2.94
N THR A 105 -5.53 -0.82 2.21
CA THR A 105 -6.38 -0.19 1.18
C THR A 105 -7.46 0.70 1.80
N SER A 106 -8.08 0.27 2.90
CA SER A 106 -9.14 1.03 3.58
C SER A 106 -8.63 2.36 4.15
N THR A 107 -7.43 2.38 4.72
CA THR A 107 -6.82 3.61 5.29
C THR A 107 -6.49 4.64 4.20
N VAL A 108 -5.97 4.20 3.06
CA VAL A 108 -5.68 5.07 1.91
C VAL A 108 -6.96 5.69 1.35
N LEU A 109 -8.02 4.89 1.17
CA LEU A 109 -9.32 5.38 0.69
C LEU A 109 -9.92 6.41 1.64
N LEU A 110 -9.88 6.15 2.96
CA LEU A 110 -10.37 7.08 3.97
C LEU A 110 -9.60 8.41 3.93
N GLY A 111 -8.27 8.35 3.80
CA GLY A 111 -7.43 9.53 3.65
C GLY A 111 -7.79 10.37 2.42
N MET A 112 -8.04 9.74 1.27
CA MET A 112 -8.47 10.44 0.05
C MET A 112 -9.81 11.17 0.22
N VAL A 113 -10.78 10.52 0.87
CA VAL A 113 -12.10 11.11 1.15
C VAL A 113 -11.97 12.33 2.07
N ILE A 114 -11.18 12.22 3.14
CA ILE A 114 -10.91 13.34 4.05
C ILE A 114 -10.25 14.51 3.30
N CYS A 115 -9.22 14.25 2.49
CA CYS A 115 -8.55 15.27 1.69
C CYS A 115 -9.50 15.99 0.71
N TYR A 116 -10.47 15.28 0.12
CA TYR A 116 -11.47 15.86 -0.76
C TYR A 116 -12.39 16.85 -0.02
N TYR A 117 -12.93 16.46 1.15
CA TYR A 117 -13.80 17.33 1.93
C TYR A 117 -13.07 18.55 2.49
N HIS A 118 -11.84 18.39 2.96
CA HIS A 118 -11.05 19.54 3.46
C HIS A 118 -10.80 20.58 2.35
N LYS A 119 -10.55 20.16 1.11
CA LYS A 119 -10.46 21.11 -0.02
C LYS A 119 -11.77 21.89 -0.21
N GLY A 120 -12.92 21.24 -0.11
CA GLY A 120 -14.24 21.90 -0.19
C GLY A 120 -14.53 22.86 0.97
N THR A 121 -14.13 22.48 2.19
CA THR A 121 -14.32 23.28 3.41
C THR A 121 -13.45 24.54 3.40
N VAL A 122 -12.18 24.44 2.99
CA VAL A 122 -11.26 25.60 2.88
C VAL A 122 -11.79 26.63 1.88
N ILE A 123 -12.34 26.19 0.74
CA ILE A 123 -12.97 27.07 -0.26
C ILE A 123 -14.18 27.81 0.34
N THR A 124 -15.00 27.11 1.15
CA THR A 124 -16.22 27.67 1.75
C THR A 124 -15.91 28.67 2.86
N ILE A 125 -14.94 28.37 3.74
CA ILE A 125 -14.53 29.26 4.83
C ILE A 125 -13.89 30.55 4.28
N THR A 126 -13.01 30.44 3.28
CA THR A 126 -12.39 31.62 2.65
C THR A 126 -13.45 32.55 2.05
N ARG A 127 -14.51 31.99 1.44
CA ARG A 127 -15.64 32.72 0.88
C ARG A 127 -16.50 33.40 1.96
N MET A 128 -16.70 32.75 3.12
CA MET A 128 -17.43 33.32 4.26
C MET A 128 -16.66 34.46 4.94
N MET A 129 -15.35 34.28 5.18
CA MET A 129 -14.48 35.32 5.77
C MET A 129 -14.42 36.57 4.90
N TYR A 130 -14.36 36.42 3.57
CA TYR A 130 -14.36 37.55 2.64
C TYR A 130 -15.68 38.33 2.64
N ARG A 131 -16.83 37.64 2.69
CA ARG A 131 -18.14 38.30 2.78
C ARG A 131 -18.31 39.11 4.07
N LEU A 132 -17.78 38.62 5.18
CA LEU A 132 -17.81 39.33 6.45
C LEU A 132 -16.88 40.56 6.41
N GLY A 133 -15.69 40.45 5.83
CA GLY A 133 -14.76 41.56 5.65
C GLY A 133 -15.33 42.72 4.81
N ILE A 134 -16.05 42.43 3.72
CA ILE A 134 -16.70 43.48 2.92
C ILE A 134 -17.79 44.22 3.69
N HIS A 135 -18.57 43.53 4.54
CA HIS A 135 -19.60 44.19 5.34
C HIS A 135 -19.02 45.14 6.42
N LEU A 136 -17.82 44.85 6.91
CA LEU A 136 -17.10 45.67 7.89
C LEU A 136 -16.31 46.83 7.27
N SER A 137 -16.03 46.78 5.96
CA SER A 137 -15.37 47.87 5.20
C SER A 137 -16.34 48.66 4.31
N ALA A 138 -17.66 48.54 4.51
CA ALA A 138 -18.60 49.46 3.90
C ALA A 138 -18.23 50.89 4.33
N PRO A 139 -17.88 51.80 3.40
CA PRO A 139 -17.54 53.16 3.77
C PRO A 139 -18.77 53.81 4.40
N ASP A 140 -18.59 54.31 5.62
CA ASP A 140 -19.49 55.32 6.16
C ASP A 140 -19.43 56.50 5.18
N GLU A 141 -20.56 56.84 4.56
CA GLU A 141 -20.67 58.02 3.72
C GLU A 141 -20.43 59.24 4.60
N ASP A 142 -19.24 59.87 4.49
CA ASP A 142 -19.18 61.32 4.68
C ASP A 142 -17.93 62.01 4.09
N LEU A 143 -18.21 63.14 3.43
CA LEU A 143 -17.33 64.30 3.08
C LEU A 143 -16.56 64.36 1.74
N ASN A 144 -17.25 64.88 0.72
CA ASN A 144 -17.09 66.22 0.11
C ASN A 144 -15.75 66.69 -0.54
N GLU A 145 -15.91 67.30 -1.73
CA GLU A 145 -15.09 68.34 -2.40
C GLU A 145 -13.61 68.09 -2.74
N ASN A 146 -13.35 67.59 -3.97
CA ASN A 146 -12.68 68.33 -5.06
C ASN A 146 -12.23 67.40 -6.20
N GLY A 147 -12.77 67.60 -7.41
CA GLY A 147 -11.96 67.70 -8.63
C GLY A 147 -11.25 66.48 -9.23
N SER A 148 -11.49 65.24 -8.80
CA SER A 148 -11.12 64.05 -9.60
C SER A 148 -12.00 62.84 -9.27
N ASP A 149 -12.97 62.55 -10.14
CA ASP A 149 -14.01 61.53 -9.96
C ASP A 149 -13.50 60.08 -10.20
N LEU A 150 -12.26 59.80 -9.80
CA LEU A 150 -11.59 58.52 -10.04
C LEU A 150 -11.70 57.63 -8.80
N ILE A 151 -12.68 56.73 -8.80
CA ILE A 151 -12.76 55.64 -7.83
C ILE A 151 -11.80 54.53 -8.28
N VAL A 152 -10.76 54.28 -7.50
CA VAL A 152 -9.81 53.19 -7.74
C VAL A 152 -10.26 51.94 -7.01
N PHE A 153 -10.52 50.87 -7.75
CA PHE A 153 -10.85 49.55 -7.19
C PHE A 153 -9.63 48.63 -7.23
N ASP A 154 -9.49 47.79 -6.20
CA ASP A 154 -8.48 46.75 -6.21
C ASP A 154 -8.82 45.63 -7.21
N TYR A 155 -7.79 44.93 -7.72
CA TYR A 155 -7.97 43.88 -8.71
C TYR A 155 -8.83 42.71 -8.21
N LEU A 156 -8.76 42.37 -6.92
CA LEU A 156 -9.54 41.28 -6.34
C LEU A 156 -11.03 41.64 -6.27
N THR A 157 -11.35 42.90 -5.97
CA THR A 157 -12.69 43.48 -5.98
C THR A 157 -13.27 43.40 -7.40
N ILE A 158 -12.55 43.84 -8.42
CA ILE A 158 -13.00 43.73 -9.83
C ILE A 158 -13.18 42.26 -10.23
N LYS A 159 -12.22 41.40 -9.88
CA LYS A 159 -12.25 39.97 -10.20
C LYS A 159 -13.46 39.27 -9.58
N LEU A 160 -13.87 39.64 -8.37
CA LEU A 160 -15.03 39.05 -7.71
C LEU A 160 -16.34 39.64 -8.21
N ALA A 161 -16.39 40.95 -8.45
CA ALA A 161 -17.56 41.64 -8.94
C ALA A 161 -17.95 41.17 -10.37
N THR A 162 -16.97 40.72 -11.15
CA THR A 162 -17.16 40.06 -12.46
C THR A 162 -17.39 38.55 -12.39
N SER A 163 -17.47 37.96 -11.19
CA SER A 163 -17.50 36.51 -10.99
C SER A 163 -16.34 35.78 -11.70
N TYR A 164 -15.12 36.20 -11.40
CA TYR A 164 -13.88 35.67 -11.99
C TYR A 164 -13.82 35.79 -13.51
N PHE A 165 -14.34 36.89 -14.06
CA PHE A 165 -14.43 37.10 -15.52
C PHE A 165 -15.20 35.98 -16.23
N SER A 166 -16.28 35.50 -15.60
CA SER A 166 -17.15 34.45 -16.11
C SER A 166 -17.75 34.85 -17.47
N LYS A 167 -17.91 33.88 -18.36
CA LYS A 167 -18.45 34.12 -19.72
C LYS A 167 -19.88 34.63 -19.67
N GLU A 168 -20.65 34.22 -18.65
CA GLU A 168 -22.04 34.61 -18.43
C GLU A 168 -22.19 36.11 -18.14
N ASN A 169 -21.15 36.73 -17.57
CA ASN A 169 -21.11 38.17 -17.30
C ASN A 169 -20.44 38.98 -18.41
N LYS A 170 -19.92 38.32 -19.46
CA LYS A 170 -19.29 39.03 -20.57
C LYS A 170 -20.37 39.65 -21.46
N VAL A 171 -20.29 40.95 -21.66
CA VAL A 171 -21.26 41.72 -22.45
C VAL A 171 -20.75 41.95 -23.87
N GLY A 172 -19.43 42.00 -24.06
CA GLY A 172 -18.83 42.20 -25.38
C GLY A 172 -17.31 42.05 -25.39
N GLU A 173 -16.72 42.10 -26.58
CA GLU A 173 -15.28 42.15 -26.80
C GLU A 173 -14.98 42.95 -28.07
N GLY A 174 -13.97 43.82 -28.01
CA GLY A 174 -13.52 44.62 -29.15
C GLY A 174 -12.02 44.91 -29.06
N GLY A 175 -11.54 45.86 -29.87
CA GLY A 175 -10.12 46.23 -29.93
C GLY A 175 -9.51 46.70 -28.61
N PHE A 176 -10.34 47.01 -27.61
CA PHE A 176 -9.94 47.46 -26.28
C PHE A 176 -10.03 46.37 -25.19
N GLY A 177 -10.45 45.15 -25.51
CA GLY A 177 -10.56 44.03 -24.57
C GLY A 177 -12.00 43.57 -24.31
N ALA A 178 -12.15 42.64 -23.35
CA ALA A 178 -13.42 42.07 -22.95
C ALA A 178 -14.12 42.93 -21.89
N VAL A 179 -15.44 43.13 -22.06
CA VAL A 179 -16.28 43.94 -21.17
C VAL A 179 -17.18 43.03 -20.35
N TYR A 180 -17.23 43.27 -19.05
CA TYR A 180 -17.99 42.46 -18.11
C TYR A 180 -19.02 43.30 -17.35
N LYS A 181 -20.20 42.70 -17.14
CA LYS A 181 -21.24 43.23 -16.28
C LYS A 181 -20.88 42.97 -14.83
N VAL A 182 -20.99 44.02 -14.02
CA VAL A 182 -20.73 43.97 -12.58
C VAL A 182 -22.01 44.28 -11.81
N THR A 183 -22.20 43.60 -10.68
CA THR A 183 -23.31 43.86 -9.76
C THR A 183 -22.73 44.32 -8.43
N PHE A 184 -23.00 45.56 -8.03
CA PHE A 184 -22.55 46.13 -6.76
C PHE A 184 -23.76 46.52 -5.91
N GLY A 185 -24.06 45.74 -4.86
CA GLY A 185 -25.23 45.96 -4.01
C GLY A 185 -26.59 45.75 -4.73
N ASN A 186 -27.65 46.34 -4.16
CA ASN A 186 -29.05 46.21 -4.64
C ASN A 186 -29.44 47.23 -5.73
N SER A 187 -28.51 48.02 -6.25
CA SER A 187 -28.76 49.04 -7.28
C SER A 187 -27.81 48.87 -8.48
N ARG A 188 -28.29 49.30 -9.66
CA ARG A 188 -27.92 48.81 -10.99
C ARG A 188 -26.45 49.04 -11.42
N VAL A 189 -25.89 47.95 -11.97
CA VAL A 189 -25.03 47.83 -13.17
C VAL A 189 -24.13 49.02 -13.49
N SER A 190 -22.85 48.90 -13.14
CA SER A 190 -21.76 49.67 -13.75
C SER A 190 -20.97 48.77 -14.70
N GLU A 191 -20.66 49.28 -15.89
CA GLU A 191 -19.81 48.62 -16.87
C GLU A 191 -18.34 48.92 -16.55
N ILE A 192 -17.51 47.89 -16.39
CA ILE A 192 -16.07 48.05 -16.18
C ILE A 192 -15.34 47.57 -17.43
N PHE A 193 -14.53 48.46 -18.01
CA PHE A 193 -13.62 48.13 -19.12
C PHE A 193 -12.34 47.50 -18.56
N HIS A 194 -11.99 46.32 -19.05
CA HIS A 194 -10.66 45.74 -18.81
C HIS A 194 -9.75 46.12 -19.99
N ALA A 195 -8.97 47.20 -19.83
CA ALA A 195 -7.91 47.53 -20.77
C ALA A 195 -6.74 46.56 -20.58
N LYS A 196 -6.18 46.10 -21.71
CA LYS A 196 -5.08 45.13 -21.77
C LYS A 196 -3.75 45.73 -21.33
#